data_AF-A0A7X6Z1L7-F1
#
_entry.id   AF-A0A7X6Z1L7-F1
#
_cell.length_a   1.000
_cell.length_b   1.000
_cell.length_c   1.000
_cell.angle_alpha   90.00
_cell.angle_beta   90.00
_cell.angle_gamma   90.00
#
_symmetry.space_group_name_H-M   'P 1'
#
loop_
_entity.id
_entity.type
_entity.pdbx_description
1 polymer ?
#
loop_
_entity_poly.entity_id
_entity_poly.type
_entity_poly.pdbx_seq_one_letter_code
_entity_poly.pdbx_strand_id
1 'polypeptide(L)'
;MKRTLDKPQLVYGALVALALVFMNMVEVKPNRISSGEKMSAVEFLGIEVYALILLALVLIGLSFFSYKRKSLITAGAGALLFVVLAFFLGREGLRVTSGNPSMRITISSGFYVLLLSIYLIFGNILGRDKTNGKLIKIIATVSFGLFVTMIFLGNFDSFSIIKEYGIKQDQFAQNFRTHLFLALGSVLAGALIAMPLGYL
;
A
#
# COMPACT_ATOMS: atom_id res chain seq x y z
N MET A 1 1.06 -1.47 -35.41
CA MET A 1 1.00 -0.88 -34.05
C MET A 1 2.32 -0.18 -33.75
N LYS A 2 2.36 1.15 -33.59
CA LYS A 2 3.57 1.82 -33.10
C LYS A 2 3.79 1.40 -31.64
N ARG A 3 4.82 0.58 -31.37
CA ARG A 3 5.28 0.25 -30.02
C ARG A 3 5.93 1.50 -29.42
N THR A 4 5.13 2.34 -28.76
CA THR A 4 5.66 3.43 -27.94
C THR A 4 5.83 2.90 -26.52
N LEU A 5 7.06 2.63 -26.12
CA LEU A 5 7.40 2.13 -24.79
C LEU A 5 6.99 3.14 -23.71
N ASP A 6 6.20 2.69 -22.73
CA ASP A 6 5.85 3.47 -21.56
C ASP A 6 6.92 3.30 -20.46
N LYS A 7 7.96 4.14 -20.51
CA LYS A 7 9.11 4.04 -19.61
C LYS A 7 8.73 4.12 -18.13
N PRO A 8 7.88 5.06 -17.66
CA PRO A 8 7.48 5.09 -16.25
C PRO A 8 6.75 3.82 -15.81
N GLN A 9 5.78 3.35 -16.61
CA GLN A 9 5.07 2.11 -16.30
C GLN A 9 6.01 0.90 -16.19
N LEU A 10 7.01 0.82 -17.09
CA LEU A 10 8.01 -0.24 -17.04
C LEU A 10 8.82 -0.19 -15.74
N VAL A 11 9.29 1.00 -15.34
CA VAL A 11 10.06 1.17 -14.09
C VAL A 11 9.23 0.78 -12.88
N TYR A 12 7.98 1.24 -12.78
CA TYR A 12 7.14 0.91 -11.62
C TYR A 12 6.78 -0.57 -11.57
N GLY A 13 6.47 -1.19 -12.72
CA GLY A 13 6.25 -2.64 -12.80
C GLY A 13 7.50 -3.45 -12.43
N ALA A 14 8.69 -3.00 -12.85
CA ALA A 14 9.95 -3.61 -12.46
C ALA A 14 10.22 -3.48 -10.96
N LEU A 15 9.93 -2.32 -10.35
CA LEU A 15 10.07 -2.13 -8.90
C LEU A 15 9.14 -3.06 -8.10
N VAL A 16 7.91 -3.29 -8.57
CA VAL A 16 7.02 -4.30 -7.97
C VAL A 16 7.67 -5.69 -8.02
N ALA A 17 8.15 -6.11 -9.19
CA ALA A 17 8.76 -7.43 -9.35
C ALA A 17 10.03 -7.57 -8.50
N LEU A 18 10.89 -6.55 -8.47
CA LEU A 18 12.11 -6.54 -7.67
C LEU A 18 11.79 -6.59 -6.17
N ALA A 19 10.79 -5.84 -5.71
CA ALA A 19 10.37 -5.89 -4.32
C ALA A 19 9.86 -7.30 -3.93
N LEU A 20 9.04 -7.93 -4.77
CA LEU A 20 8.53 -9.28 -4.53
C LEU A 20 9.64 -10.35 -4.48
N VAL A 21 10.67 -10.22 -5.31
CA VAL A 21 11.71 -11.26 -5.45
C VAL A 21 12.88 -11.05 -4.49
N PHE A 22 13.31 -9.81 -4.26
CA PHE A 22 14.58 -9.53 -3.58
C PHE A 22 14.45 -8.84 -2.24
N MET A 23 13.26 -8.34 -1.87
CA MET A 23 13.08 -7.60 -0.62
C MET A 23 12.30 -8.42 0.41
N ASN A 24 12.60 -8.14 1.68
CA ASN A 24 11.82 -8.63 2.79
C ASN A 24 10.47 -7.92 2.83
N MET A 25 9.39 -8.69 2.92
CA MET A 25 8.02 -8.17 2.98
C MET A 25 7.59 -7.92 4.42
N VAL A 26 7.97 -8.82 5.30
CA VAL A 26 7.57 -8.77 6.71
C VAL A 26 8.73 -9.16 7.62
N GLU A 27 8.60 -8.81 8.88
CA GLU A 27 9.45 -9.26 9.97
C GLU A 27 8.55 -9.92 11.02
N VAL A 28 8.73 -11.23 11.23
CA VAL A 28 7.96 -12.03 12.18
C VAL A 28 8.69 -12.05 13.51
N LYS A 29 8.03 -11.59 14.57
CA LYS A 29 8.57 -11.51 15.93
C LYS A 29 7.85 -12.49 16.86
N PRO A 30 8.58 -13.32 17.63
CA PRO A 30 7.97 -14.20 18.63
C PRO A 30 7.18 -13.45 19.71
N ASN A 31 7.65 -12.26 20.10
CA ASN A 31 7.03 -11.38 21.09
C ASN A 31 7.50 -9.92 20.89
N ARG A 32 7.21 -9.01 21.84
CA ARG A 32 7.54 -7.56 21.71
C ARG A 32 9.04 -7.24 21.89
N ILE A 33 9.82 -8.11 22.51
CA ILE A 33 11.21 -7.85 22.93
C ILE A 33 12.24 -8.62 22.11
N SER A 34 11.83 -9.74 21.51
CA SER A 34 12.70 -10.57 20.71
C SER A 34 12.97 -9.96 19.33
N SER A 35 14.18 -10.17 18.84
CA SER A 35 14.55 -9.89 17.46
C SER A 35 13.64 -10.65 16.51
N GLY A 36 13.20 -9.99 15.43
CA GLY A 36 12.37 -10.61 14.43
C GLY A 36 13.16 -11.24 13.30
N GLU A 37 12.59 -12.26 12.68
CA GLU A 37 13.09 -12.87 11.46
C GLU A 37 12.50 -12.13 10.27
N LYS A 38 13.35 -11.60 9.40
CA LYS A 38 12.92 -10.93 8.16
C LYS A 38 12.63 -12.00 7.12
N MET A 39 11.42 -11.98 6.58
CA MET A 39 10.97 -12.94 5.58
C MET A 39 10.71 -12.21 4.26
N SER A 40 11.22 -12.81 3.18
CA SER A 40 10.88 -12.46 1.81
C SER A 40 9.42 -12.78 1.48
N ALA A 41 8.93 -12.27 0.35
CA ALA A 41 7.58 -12.60 -0.11
C ALA A 41 7.41 -14.12 -0.36
N VAL A 42 8.46 -14.78 -0.84
CA VAL A 42 8.44 -16.23 -1.15
C VAL A 42 8.37 -17.06 0.12
N GLU A 43 9.17 -16.72 1.14
CA GLU A 43 9.18 -17.43 2.42
C GLU A 43 7.87 -17.24 3.18
N PHE A 44 7.31 -16.02 3.16
CA PHE A 44 6.10 -15.72 3.92
C PHE A 44 4.81 -16.19 3.24
N LEU A 45 4.68 -16.00 1.93
CA LEU A 45 3.45 -16.31 1.18
C LEU A 45 3.47 -17.69 0.50
N GLY A 46 4.63 -18.34 0.40
CA GLY A 46 4.78 -19.61 -0.31
C GLY A 46 4.37 -19.52 -1.78
N ILE A 47 3.54 -20.47 -2.24
CA ILE A 47 3.09 -20.58 -3.64
C ILE A 47 2.30 -19.33 -4.12
N GLU A 48 1.70 -18.58 -3.20
CA GLU A 48 0.80 -17.49 -3.53
C GLU A 48 1.52 -16.27 -4.11
N VAL A 49 2.83 -16.17 -3.81
CA VAL A 49 3.70 -15.14 -4.38
C VAL A 49 3.74 -15.19 -5.91
N TYR A 50 3.57 -16.38 -6.53
CA TYR A 50 3.62 -16.52 -7.98
C TYR A 50 2.47 -15.80 -8.68
N ALA A 51 1.30 -15.69 -8.03
CA ALA A 51 0.19 -14.90 -8.56
C ALA A 51 0.55 -13.39 -8.58
N LEU A 52 1.23 -12.90 -7.55
CA LEU A 52 1.69 -11.51 -7.46
C LEU A 52 2.81 -11.23 -8.49
N ILE A 53 3.74 -12.16 -8.66
CA ILE A 53 4.80 -12.07 -9.68
C ILE A 53 4.18 -12.04 -11.08
N LEU A 54 3.18 -12.90 -11.36
CA LEU A 54 2.48 -12.89 -12.63
C LEU A 54 1.82 -11.53 -12.89
N LEU A 55 1.14 -10.95 -11.90
CA LEU A 55 0.56 -9.61 -12.03
C LEU A 55 1.62 -8.52 -12.26
N ALA A 56 2.79 -8.62 -11.62
CA ALA A 56 3.91 -7.73 -11.88
C ALA A 56 4.42 -7.85 -13.33
N LEU A 57 4.56 -9.08 -13.84
CA LEU A 57 4.95 -9.35 -15.23
C LEU A 57 3.90 -8.83 -16.22
N VAL A 58 2.61 -8.94 -15.92
CA VAL A 58 1.54 -8.34 -16.73
C VAL A 58 1.71 -6.81 -16.76
N LEU A 59 1.92 -6.16 -15.62
CA LEU A 59 2.13 -4.70 -15.56
C LEU A 59 3.36 -4.25 -16.37
N ILE A 60 4.44 -5.03 -16.35
CA ILE A 60 5.63 -4.83 -17.19
C ILE A 60 5.28 -5.03 -18.66
N GLY A 61 4.59 -6.12 -19.02
CA GLY A 61 4.18 -6.42 -20.38
C GLY A 61 3.32 -5.30 -20.99
N LEU A 62 2.40 -4.74 -20.20
CA LEU A 62 1.57 -3.60 -20.60
C LEU A 62 2.37 -2.35 -20.97
N SER A 63 3.61 -2.20 -20.49
CA SER A 63 4.46 -1.06 -20.85
C SER A 63 4.86 -1.05 -22.33
N PHE A 64 4.92 -2.22 -22.98
CA PHE A 64 5.36 -2.39 -24.37
C PHE A 64 4.24 -2.21 -25.41
N PHE A 65 3.00 -2.16 -24.98
CA PHE A 65 1.84 -2.04 -25.85
C PHE A 65 1.14 -0.69 -25.68
N SER A 66 0.52 -0.23 -26.77
CA SER A 66 -0.31 0.98 -26.80
C SER A 66 -1.67 0.62 -27.40
N TYR A 67 -2.73 0.75 -26.60
CA TYR A 67 -4.11 0.46 -26.99
C TYR A 67 -5.07 1.40 -26.24
N LYS A 68 -6.27 1.62 -26.80
CA LYS A 68 -7.23 2.65 -26.32
C LYS A 68 -7.62 2.50 -24.84
N ARG A 69 -7.63 1.28 -24.31
CA ARG A 69 -8.04 0.97 -22.93
C ARG A 69 -6.85 0.66 -22.00
N LYS A 70 -5.61 1.00 -22.39
CA LYS A 70 -4.40 0.66 -21.63
C LYS A 70 -4.48 1.10 -20.18
N SER A 71 -4.80 2.36 -19.95
CA SER A 71 -4.91 2.93 -18.61
C SER A 71 -5.92 2.18 -17.73
N LEU A 72 -7.05 1.75 -18.31
CA LEU A 72 -8.07 0.99 -17.58
C LEU A 72 -7.59 -0.42 -17.21
N ILE A 73 -6.94 -1.13 -18.13
CA ILE A 73 -6.40 -2.47 -17.84
C ILE A 73 -5.24 -2.37 -16.84
N THR A 74 -4.36 -1.37 -16.99
CA THR A 74 -3.30 -1.09 -16.01
C THR A 74 -3.86 -0.74 -14.64
N ALA A 75 -4.92 0.08 -14.56
CA ALA A 75 -5.62 0.36 -13.30
C ALA A 75 -6.19 -0.91 -12.67
N GLY A 76 -6.86 -1.75 -13.47
CA GLY A 76 -7.42 -3.02 -13.02
C GLY A 76 -6.35 -3.98 -12.50
N ALA A 77 -5.25 -4.15 -13.23
CA ALA A 77 -4.14 -5.00 -12.81
C ALA A 77 -3.44 -4.47 -11.54
N GLY A 78 -3.25 -3.15 -11.42
CA GLY A 78 -2.70 -2.53 -10.22
C GLY A 78 -3.62 -2.65 -9.00
N ALA A 79 -4.93 -2.46 -9.18
CA ALA A 79 -5.94 -2.67 -8.14
C ALA A 79 -5.99 -4.14 -7.70
N LEU A 80 -5.98 -5.07 -8.66
CA LEU A 80 -6.00 -6.49 -8.37
C LEU A 80 -4.74 -6.90 -7.60
N LEU A 81 -3.56 -6.43 -8.03
CA LEU A 81 -2.30 -6.67 -7.31
C LEU A 81 -2.38 -6.16 -5.86
N PHE A 82 -2.90 -4.94 -5.66
CA PHE A 82 -3.06 -4.37 -4.32
C PHE A 82 -3.98 -5.22 -3.43
N VAL A 83 -5.16 -5.58 -3.92
CA VAL A 83 -6.17 -6.33 -3.16
C VAL A 83 -5.69 -7.75 -2.87
N VAL A 84 -5.10 -8.44 -3.85
CA VAL A 84 -4.58 -9.81 -3.69
C VAL A 84 -3.40 -9.82 -2.71
N LEU A 85 -2.48 -8.85 -2.82
CA LEU A 85 -1.38 -8.72 -1.86
C LEU A 85 -1.91 -8.52 -0.44
N ALA A 86 -2.85 -7.60 -0.24
CA ALA A 86 -3.42 -7.33 1.08
C ALA A 86 -4.14 -8.55 1.65
N PHE A 87 -4.89 -9.27 0.82
CA PHE A 87 -5.60 -10.47 1.22
C PHE A 87 -4.62 -11.57 1.68
N PHE A 88 -3.63 -11.91 0.85
CA PHE A 88 -2.65 -12.94 1.18
C PHE A 88 -1.81 -12.57 2.39
N LEU A 89 -1.33 -11.33 2.50
CA LEU A 89 -0.57 -10.88 3.67
C LEU A 89 -1.36 -11.03 4.97
N GLY A 90 -2.62 -10.61 4.99
CA GLY A 90 -3.45 -10.72 6.18
C GLY A 90 -3.75 -12.17 6.56
N ARG A 91 -4.15 -12.99 5.58
CA ARG A 91 -4.44 -14.42 5.80
C ARG A 91 -3.21 -15.16 6.32
N GLU A 92 -2.06 -14.99 5.66
CA GLU A 92 -0.82 -15.64 6.07
C GLU A 92 -0.36 -15.14 7.43
N GLY A 93 -0.58 -13.87 7.74
CA GLY A 93 -0.29 -13.36 9.06
C GLY A 93 -1.12 -14.00 10.17
N LEU A 94 -2.41 -14.20 9.95
CA LEU A 94 -3.27 -14.95 10.88
C LEU A 94 -2.84 -16.43 10.97
N ARG A 95 -2.48 -17.06 9.85
CA ARG A 95 -2.02 -18.46 9.83
C ARG A 95 -0.76 -18.64 10.67
N VAL A 96 0.26 -17.81 10.45
CA VAL A 96 1.54 -17.84 11.17
C VAL A 96 1.36 -17.58 12.66
N THR A 97 0.42 -16.71 13.06
CA THR A 97 0.23 -16.34 14.47
C THR A 97 -0.77 -17.20 15.23
N SER A 98 -1.48 -18.11 14.56
CA SER A 98 -2.59 -18.90 15.14
C SER A 98 -2.20 -19.72 16.39
N GLY A 99 -0.95 -20.19 16.48
CA GLY A 99 -0.44 -20.99 17.61
C GLY A 99 0.15 -20.18 18.76
N ASN A 100 0.36 -18.87 18.62
CA ASN A 100 0.92 -18.02 19.66
C ASN A 100 0.44 -16.57 19.54
N PRO A 101 -0.50 -16.13 20.40
CA PRO A 101 -1.04 -14.76 20.38
C PRO A 101 0.01 -13.66 20.59
N SER A 102 1.14 -13.99 21.22
CA SER A 102 2.25 -13.05 21.46
C SER A 102 3.04 -12.73 20.20
N MET A 103 2.97 -13.59 19.18
CA MET A 103 3.63 -13.36 17.89
C MET A 103 3.09 -12.10 17.23
N ARG A 104 3.98 -11.35 16.59
CA ARG A 104 3.68 -10.08 15.95
C ARG A 104 4.32 -10.03 14.58
N ILE A 105 3.58 -9.48 13.62
CA ILE A 105 4.06 -9.30 12.26
C ILE A 105 4.26 -7.82 11.99
N THR A 106 5.47 -7.46 11.59
CA THR A 106 5.83 -6.09 11.24
C THR A 106 6.02 -5.99 9.75
N ILE A 107 5.52 -4.91 9.15
CA ILE A 107 5.69 -4.64 7.74
C ILE A 107 7.14 -4.19 7.50
N SER A 108 7.78 -4.74 6.46
CA SER A 108 9.16 -4.42 6.10
C SER A 108 9.23 -3.56 4.82
N SER A 109 10.43 -3.17 4.42
CA SER A 109 10.69 -2.21 3.33
C SER A 109 10.12 -2.65 1.98
N GLY A 110 10.11 -3.96 1.68
CA GLY A 110 9.60 -4.48 0.41
C GLY A 110 8.12 -4.15 0.19
N PHE A 111 7.31 -4.22 1.24
CA PHE A 111 5.89 -3.84 1.17
C PHE A 111 5.71 -2.36 0.83
N TYR A 112 6.49 -1.48 1.47
CA TYR A 112 6.39 -0.03 1.22
C TYR A 112 6.83 0.32 -0.21
N VAL A 113 7.86 -0.32 -0.75
CA VAL A 113 8.27 -0.15 -2.15
C VAL A 113 7.18 -0.61 -3.10
N LEU A 114 6.54 -1.75 -2.82
CA LEU A 114 5.44 -2.27 -3.62
C LEU A 114 4.23 -1.32 -3.58
N LEU A 115 3.83 -0.87 -2.38
CA LEU A 115 2.74 0.08 -2.19
C LEU A 115 3.00 1.41 -2.92
N LEU A 116 4.23 1.94 -2.80
CA LEU A 116 4.66 3.14 -3.51
C LEU A 116 4.60 2.93 -5.04
N SER A 117 5.05 1.80 -5.53
CA SER A 117 5.04 1.49 -6.96
C SER A 117 3.62 1.40 -7.51
N ILE A 118 2.69 0.79 -6.77
CA ILE A 118 1.25 0.77 -7.14
C ILE A 118 0.70 2.20 -7.16
N TYR A 119 1.00 3.00 -6.14
CA TYR A 119 0.58 4.41 -6.10
C TYR A 119 1.09 5.20 -7.31
N LEU A 120 2.36 5.02 -7.68
CA LEU A 120 2.96 5.67 -8.86
C LEU A 120 2.34 5.20 -10.18
N ILE A 121 1.95 3.93 -10.29
CA ILE A 121 1.20 3.41 -11.45
C ILE A 121 -0.13 4.17 -11.59
N PHE A 122 -0.91 4.26 -10.50
CA PHE A 122 -2.19 5.00 -10.52
C PHE A 122 -2.00 6.49 -10.82
N GLY A 123 -0.99 7.13 -10.22
CA GLY A 123 -0.66 8.53 -10.49
C GLY A 123 -0.28 8.77 -11.97
N ASN A 124 0.55 7.89 -12.54
CA ASN A 124 0.97 7.99 -13.94
C ASN A 124 -0.21 7.87 -14.92
N ILE A 125 -1.12 6.92 -14.71
CA ILE A 125 -2.28 6.75 -15.59
C ILE A 125 -3.30 7.88 -15.42
N LEU A 126 -3.54 8.39 -14.20
CA LEU A 126 -4.43 9.54 -13.96
C LEU A 126 -3.88 10.84 -14.54
N GLY A 127 -2.55 11.01 -14.56
CA GLY A 127 -1.89 12.15 -15.17
C GLY A 127 -2.08 12.19 -16.69
N ARG A 128 -2.08 11.01 -17.34
CA ARG A 128 -2.04 10.86 -18.80
C ARG A 128 -3.41 10.65 -19.45
N ASP A 129 -4.33 9.94 -18.81
CA ASP A 129 -5.62 9.57 -19.40
C ASP A 129 -6.76 10.42 -18.81
N LYS A 130 -7.08 11.51 -19.50
CA LYS A 130 -8.16 12.42 -19.09
C LYS A 130 -9.55 11.85 -19.39
N THR A 131 -9.69 10.98 -20.38
CA THR A 131 -10.98 10.40 -20.79
C THR A 131 -11.48 9.39 -19.77
N ASN A 132 -10.60 8.52 -19.27
CA ASN A 132 -10.98 7.44 -18.36
C ASN A 132 -10.76 7.77 -16.88
N GLY A 133 -10.35 8.99 -16.55
CA GLY A 133 -9.94 9.39 -15.19
C GLY A 133 -11.00 9.09 -14.12
N LYS A 134 -12.30 9.26 -14.42
CA LYS A 134 -13.38 8.93 -13.47
C LYS A 134 -13.42 7.43 -13.15
N LEU A 135 -13.34 6.58 -14.16
CA LEU A 135 -13.33 5.12 -13.97
C LEU A 135 -12.09 4.65 -13.23
N ILE A 136 -10.91 5.21 -13.55
CA ILE A 136 -9.66 4.88 -12.83
C ILE A 136 -9.78 5.25 -11.34
N LYS A 137 -10.35 6.43 -11.02
CA LYS A 137 -10.62 6.82 -9.63
C LYS A 137 -11.58 5.84 -8.95
N ILE A 138 -12.65 5.43 -9.62
CA ILE A 138 -13.60 4.43 -9.08
C ILE A 138 -12.87 3.12 -8.79
N ILE A 139 -12.05 2.61 -9.72
CA ILE A 139 -11.26 1.38 -9.52
C ILE A 139 -10.36 1.51 -8.29
N ALA A 140 -9.63 2.63 -8.18
CA ALA A 140 -8.76 2.90 -7.03
C ALA A 140 -9.56 2.95 -5.72
N THR A 141 -10.66 3.71 -5.69
CA THR A 141 -11.52 3.85 -4.50
C THR A 141 -12.14 2.53 -4.08
N VAL A 142 -12.63 1.72 -5.03
CA VAL A 142 -13.17 0.38 -4.73
C VAL A 142 -12.09 -0.54 -4.17
N SER A 143 -10.90 -0.56 -4.79
CA SER A 143 -9.79 -1.38 -4.29
C SER A 143 -9.33 -0.98 -2.89
N PHE A 144 -9.32 0.32 -2.59
CA PHE A 144 -9.04 0.84 -1.25
C PHE A 144 -10.15 0.50 -0.26
N GLY A 145 -11.42 0.60 -0.68
CA GLY A 145 -12.57 0.18 0.12
C GLY A 145 -12.49 -1.29 0.51
N LEU A 146 -12.14 -2.18 -0.42
CA LEU A 146 -11.92 -3.60 -0.12
C LEU A 146 -10.80 -3.82 0.91
N PHE A 147 -9.68 -3.09 0.79
CA PHE A 147 -8.61 -3.15 1.78
C PHE A 147 -9.10 -2.70 3.17
N VAL A 148 -9.84 -1.60 3.23
CA VAL A 148 -10.44 -1.12 4.49
C VAL A 148 -11.40 -2.15 5.08
N THR A 149 -12.24 -2.78 4.25
CA THR A 149 -13.12 -3.89 4.68
C THR A 149 -12.31 -5.05 5.25
N MET A 150 -11.18 -5.44 4.63
CA MET A 150 -10.32 -6.50 5.18
C MET A 150 -9.77 -6.16 6.57
N ILE A 151 -9.41 -4.89 6.82
CA ILE A 151 -8.98 -4.44 8.15
C ILE A 151 -10.13 -4.61 9.15
N PHE A 152 -11.34 -4.15 8.80
CA PHE A 152 -12.52 -4.30 9.69
C PHE A 152 -12.94 -5.75 9.94
N LEU A 153 -12.68 -6.64 8.99
CA LEU A 153 -12.92 -8.08 9.15
C LEU A 153 -11.82 -8.79 9.96
N GLY A 154 -10.83 -8.06 10.49
CA GLY A 154 -9.77 -8.61 11.34
C GLY A 154 -8.63 -9.29 10.57
N ASN A 155 -8.55 -9.14 9.24
CA ASN A 155 -7.51 -9.79 8.43
C ASN A 155 -6.09 -9.33 8.82
N PHE A 156 -5.96 -8.18 9.49
CA PHE A 156 -4.68 -7.59 9.90
C PHE A 156 -4.46 -7.60 11.43
N ASP A 157 -5.28 -8.32 12.21
CA ASP A 157 -5.18 -8.33 13.68
C ASP A 157 -3.88 -8.95 14.22
N SER A 158 -3.20 -9.76 13.39
CA SER A 158 -1.89 -10.33 13.68
C SER A 158 -0.75 -9.31 13.60
N PHE A 159 -0.97 -8.17 12.93
CA PHE A 159 0.07 -7.17 12.68
C PHE A 159 0.32 -6.27 13.90
N SER A 160 1.61 -5.99 14.16
CA SER A 160 2.07 -5.21 15.31
C SER A 160 1.33 -3.89 15.48
N ILE A 161 1.09 -3.18 14.38
CA ILE A 161 0.47 -1.86 14.41
C ILE A 161 -0.98 -1.91 14.92
N ILE A 162 -1.75 -2.93 14.50
CA ILE A 162 -3.14 -3.11 14.93
C ILE A 162 -3.21 -3.53 16.39
N LYS A 163 -2.34 -4.46 16.81
CA LYS A 163 -2.25 -4.88 18.23
C LYS A 163 -1.86 -3.72 19.16
N GLU A 164 -0.84 -2.94 18.80
CA GLU A 164 -0.39 -1.82 19.63
C GLU A 164 -1.42 -0.67 19.63
N TYR A 165 -2.13 -0.46 18.52
CA TYR A 165 -3.24 0.49 18.48
C TYR A 165 -4.37 0.07 19.42
N GLY A 166 -4.78 -1.20 19.42
CA GLY A 166 -5.83 -1.71 20.30
C GLY A 166 -5.52 -1.51 21.80
N ILE A 167 -4.24 -1.62 22.18
CA ILE A 167 -3.80 -1.39 23.58
C ILE A 167 -3.79 0.11 23.93
N LYS A 168 -3.44 0.97 22.97
CA LYS A 168 -3.18 2.41 23.22
C LYS A 168 -4.24 3.34 22.61
N GLN A 169 -5.41 2.83 22.25
CA GLN A 169 -6.44 3.58 21.52
C GLN A 169 -6.85 4.89 22.22
N ASP A 170 -7.05 4.86 23.55
CA ASP A 170 -7.49 6.03 24.31
C ASP A 170 -6.40 7.10 24.39
N GLN A 171 -5.16 6.67 24.65
CA GLN A 171 -3.99 7.55 24.64
C GLN A 171 -3.76 8.15 23.25
N PHE A 172 -3.91 7.35 22.20
CA PHE A 172 -3.81 7.81 20.83
C PHE A 172 -4.89 8.85 20.52
N ALA A 173 -6.15 8.60 20.89
CA ALA A 173 -7.25 9.53 20.67
C ALA A 173 -7.05 10.86 21.40
N GLN A 174 -6.54 10.82 22.64
CA GLN A 174 -6.21 12.03 23.39
C GLN A 174 -5.09 12.82 22.71
N ASN A 175 -3.97 12.16 22.40
CA ASN A 175 -2.83 12.80 21.74
C ASN A 175 -3.19 13.36 20.37
N PHE A 176 -4.00 12.64 19.60
CA PHE A 176 -4.49 13.06 18.30
C PHE A 176 -5.32 14.33 18.41
N ARG A 177 -6.26 14.43 19.36
CA ARG A 177 -7.06 15.64 19.60
C ARG A 177 -6.17 16.83 19.97
N THR A 178 -5.21 16.62 20.87
CA THR A 178 -4.25 17.67 21.26
C THR A 178 -3.42 18.15 20.08
N HIS A 179 -2.84 17.24 19.30
CA HIS A 179 -2.04 17.60 18.14
C HIS A 179 -2.87 18.26 17.04
N LEU A 180 -4.10 17.80 16.81
CA LEU A 180 -5.01 18.40 15.85
C LEU A 180 -5.38 19.84 16.26
N PHE A 181 -5.67 20.05 17.55
CA PHE A 181 -5.94 21.38 18.09
C PHE A 181 -4.73 22.31 17.94
N LEU A 182 -3.54 21.86 18.32
CA LEU A 182 -2.31 22.66 18.21
C LEU A 182 -1.96 22.96 16.75
N ALA A 183 -2.00 21.96 15.86
CA ALA A 183 -1.66 22.14 14.45
C ALA A 183 -2.62 23.13 13.76
N LEU A 184 -3.93 22.95 13.93
CA LEU A 184 -4.91 23.87 13.34
C LEU A 184 -4.85 25.26 13.99
N GLY A 185 -4.69 25.32 15.31
CA GLY A 185 -4.53 26.58 16.05
C GLY A 185 -3.31 27.38 15.57
N SER A 186 -2.17 26.74 15.38
CA SER A 186 -0.95 27.38 14.86
C SER A 186 -1.12 27.88 13.42
N VAL A 187 -1.76 27.09 12.55
CA VAL A 187 -2.05 27.52 11.17
C VAL A 187 -2.98 28.72 11.14
N LEU A 188 -4.05 28.70 11.96
CA LEU A 188 -5.00 29.82 12.04
C LEU A 188 -4.35 31.08 12.60
N ALA A 189 -3.60 30.97 13.69
CA ALA A 189 -2.87 32.11 14.28
C ALA A 189 -1.86 32.69 13.28
N GLY A 190 -1.09 31.83 12.60
CA GLY A 190 -0.17 32.24 11.55
C GLY A 190 -0.87 32.94 10.39
N ALA A 191 -1.99 32.40 9.91
CA ALA A 191 -2.77 33.00 8.83
C ALA A 191 -3.34 34.37 9.23
N LEU A 192 -3.87 34.51 10.44
CA LEU A 192 -4.41 35.78 10.94
C LEU A 192 -3.37 36.89 11.08
N ILE A 193 -2.10 36.55 11.32
CA ILE A 193 -1.01 37.53 11.42
C ILE A 193 -0.37 37.79 10.04
N ALA A 194 -0.09 36.72 9.29
CA ALA A 194 0.65 36.81 8.03
C ALA A 194 -0.18 37.42 6.88
N MET A 195 -1.49 37.16 6.81
CA MET A 195 -2.33 37.72 5.74
C MET A 195 -2.42 39.25 5.81
N PRO A 196 -2.69 39.89 6.97
CA PRO A 196 -2.66 41.35 7.08
C PRO A 196 -1.28 41.95 6.79
N LEU A 197 -0.21 41.36 7.34
CA LEU A 197 1.15 41.84 7.10
C LEU A 197 1.59 41.71 5.64
N GLY A 198 1.10 40.70 4.90
CA GLY A 198 1.39 40.56 3.48
C GLY A 198 0.61 41.53 2.59
N TYR A 199 -0.43 42.19 3.12
CA TYR A 199 -1.21 43.21 2.41
C TYR A 199 -0.65 44.63 2.62
N LEU A 200 -0.02 44.89 3.79
CA LEU A 200 0.67 46.13 4.12
C LEU A 200 2.00 46.27 3.37
#